data_AF-A0A0F4QJP6-F1
#
_entry.id   AF-A0A0F4QJP6-F1
#
_cell.length_a   1.000
_cell.length_b   1.000
_cell.length_c   1.000
_cell.angle_alpha   90.00
_cell.angle_beta   90.00
_cell.angle_gamma   90.00
#
_symmetry.space_group_name_H-M   'P 1'
#
loop_
_entity.id
_entity.type
_entity.pdbx_description
1 polymer ?
#
loop_
_entity_poly.entity_id
_entity_poly.type
_entity_poly.pdbx_seq_one_letter_code
_entity_poly.pdbx_strand_id
1 'polypeptide(L)'
;MTNALREAKAAQHGERQTIYNNACEKLNISIHTFHRYKAELMGKAKRKQRGDTGSTGLERDEAILISGVMMESLRNNGKRLYSLIDAVEALRADNQIKAARINKETGELVPLSESAIHRALRHYKLHPDQLLRPSAHAEVQSLHPNHVWQIDASLCVLYYLKPTAASNGLHVMAREEFYKNKPKNLQKVMADRVWSYEITDHTSGWIYVEYVMGAESGENLCSVFINAMQERSNGDVMHGVPKILYMDPGSANTSSMTKNLCRQLNIEDIAHKAGNARATGQVENARNIIERSFEAGLKFQPVANLEELNALAAKWRIYYNAKRKHRRHGMTRTDGWLRIKEDQLIKAPSIEV
;
A
#
# COMPACT_ATOMS: atom_id res chain seq x y z
N MET A 1 13.92 2.93 -47.29
CA MET A 1 14.05 1.68 -46.51
C MET A 1 13.04 0.61 -46.91
N THR A 2 11.75 0.93 -47.00
CA THR A 2 10.67 -0.01 -47.37
C THR A 2 10.87 -0.66 -48.75
N ASN A 3 11.38 0.09 -49.74
CA ASN A 3 11.72 -0.45 -51.07
C ASN A 3 12.83 -1.51 -51.00
N ALA A 4 13.90 -1.26 -50.24
CA ALA A 4 14.98 -2.23 -50.03
C ALA A 4 14.52 -3.51 -49.32
N LEU A 5 13.52 -3.42 -48.43
CA LEU A 5 12.91 -4.59 -47.79
C LEU A 5 12.06 -5.41 -48.76
N ARG A 6 11.42 -4.77 -49.75
CA ARG A 6 10.65 -5.44 -50.82
C ARG A 6 11.59 -6.12 -51.81
N GLU A 7 12.66 -5.46 -52.22
CA GLU A 7 13.70 -6.02 -53.08
C GLU A 7 14.41 -7.21 -52.41
N ALA A 8 14.78 -7.10 -51.13
CA ALA A 8 15.41 -8.19 -50.40
C ALA A 8 14.51 -9.43 -50.18
N LYS A 9 13.18 -9.27 -50.24
CA LYS A 9 12.22 -10.40 -50.21
C LYS A 9 12.21 -11.19 -51.52
N ALA A 10 12.47 -10.53 -52.65
CA ALA A 10 12.50 -11.15 -53.97
C ALA A 10 13.91 -11.66 -54.35
N ALA A 11 14.95 -11.27 -53.62
CA ALA A 11 16.34 -11.60 -53.91
C ALA A 11 16.73 -13.06 -53.58
N GLN A 12 17.65 -13.60 -54.37
CA GLN A 12 18.20 -14.95 -54.20
C GLN A 12 19.14 -15.02 -52.98
N HIS A 13 19.50 -16.25 -52.57
CA HIS A 13 20.36 -16.46 -51.40
C HIS A 13 21.76 -15.89 -51.66
N GLY A 14 22.19 -14.91 -50.86
CA GLY A 14 23.48 -14.22 -50.99
C GLY A 14 23.40 -12.76 -51.42
N GLU A 15 22.33 -12.34 -52.10
CA GLU A 15 22.21 -10.98 -52.67
C GLU A 15 21.62 -9.95 -51.68
N ARG A 16 21.03 -10.43 -50.59
CA ARG A 16 20.33 -9.59 -49.60
C ARG A 16 21.26 -8.61 -48.90
N GLN A 17 22.51 -9.00 -48.66
CA GLN A 17 23.48 -8.14 -47.98
C GLN A 17 23.85 -6.93 -48.83
N THR A 18 24.02 -7.12 -50.14
CA THR A 18 24.31 -6.04 -51.10
C THR A 18 23.16 -5.04 -51.17
N ILE A 19 21.91 -5.52 -51.17
CA ILE A 19 20.70 -4.66 -51.16
C ILE A 19 20.64 -3.82 -49.88
N TYR A 20 20.99 -4.40 -48.72
CA TYR A 20 21.02 -3.65 -47.46
C TYR A 20 22.15 -2.63 -47.42
N ASN A 21 23.35 -2.97 -47.91
CA ASN A 21 24.47 -2.04 -47.96
C ASN A 21 24.17 -0.84 -48.87
N ASN A 22 23.63 -1.07 -50.07
CA ASN A 22 23.20 0.00 -50.98
C ASN A 22 22.11 0.89 -50.37
N ALA A 23 21.19 0.30 -49.58
CA ALA A 23 20.17 1.06 -48.88
C ALA A 23 20.76 1.87 -47.71
N CYS A 24 21.78 1.35 -47.04
CA CYS A 24 22.49 2.06 -45.96
C CYS A 24 23.24 3.29 -46.50
N GLU A 25 23.92 3.15 -47.64
CA GLU A 25 24.61 4.26 -48.32
C GLU A 25 23.63 5.37 -48.73
N LYS A 26 22.54 5.01 -49.40
CA LYS A 26 21.51 5.98 -49.83
C LYS A 26 20.82 6.71 -48.68
N LEU A 27 20.71 6.07 -47.52
CA LEU A 27 20.06 6.63 -46.34
C LEU A 27 21.05 7.26 -45.36
N ASN A 28 22.36 7.19 -45.64
CA ASN A 28 23.44 7.63 -44.77
C ASN A 28 23.32 7.10 -43.33
N ILE A 29 23.01 5.80 -43.19
CA ILE A 29 22.88 5.13 -41.89
C ILE A 29 23.75 3.88 -41.83
N SER A 30 24.15 3.48 -40.62
CA SER A 30 24.87 2.23 -40.41
C SER A 30 23.99 0.99 -40.68
N ILE A 31 24.62 -0.12 -41.04
CA ILE A 31 23.95 -1.42 -41.21
C ILE A 31 23.23 -1.88 -39.92
N HIS A 32 23.79 -1.56 -38.75
CA HIS A 32 23.17 -1.85 -37.45
C HIS A 32 21.87 -1.05 -37.25
N THR A 33 21.88 0.24 -37.60
CA THR A 33 20.69 1.11 -37.56
C THR A 33 19.62 0.59 -38.52
N PHE A 34 20.02 0.14 -39.71
CA PHE A 34 19.11 -0.47 -40.69
C PHE A 34 18.47 -1.75 -40.15
N HIS A 35 19.22 -2.66 -39.51
CA HIS A 35 18.64 -3.87 -38.92
C HIS A 35 17.66 -3.58 -37.78
N ARG A 36 17.92 -2.53 -36.98
CA ARG A 36 17.00 -2.09 -35.93
C ARG A 36 15.66 -1.59 -36.49
N TYR A 37 15.70 -0.67 -37.45
CA TYR A 37 14.48 -0.16 -38.10
C TYR A 37 13.74 -1.25 -38.89
N LYS A 38 14.47 -2.23 -39.46
CA LYS A 38 13.85 -3.39 -40.11
C LYS A 38 13.04 -4.23 -39.12
N ALA A 39 13.55 -4.45 -37.91
CA ALA A 39 12.84 -5.22 -36.88
C ALA A 39 11.57 -4.50 -36.40
N GLU A 40 11.60 -3.16 -36.31
CA GLU A 40 10.43 -2.34 -35.98
C GLU A 40 9.37 -2.37 -37.09
N LEU A 41 9.78 -2.23 -38.36
CA LEU A 41 8.87 -2.18 -39.50
C LEU A 41 8.24 -3.54 -39.85
N MET A 42 8.94 -4.65 -39.62
CA MET A 42 8.49 -5.98 -40.04
C MET A 42 7.68 -6.73 -38.97
N GLY A 43 7.76 -6.31 -37.70
CA GLY A 43 7.19 -7.02 -36.58
C GLY A 43 7.82 -8.41 -36.35
N LYS A 44 7.74 -8.94 -35.13
CA LYS A 44 8.12 -10.34 -34.86
C LYS A 44 6.95 -11.24 -35.27
N ALA A 45 7.18 -12.19 -36.17
CA ALA A 45 6.19 -13.22 -36.49
C ALA A 45 5.85 -14.01 -35.22
N LYS A 46 4.58 -13.96 -34.77
CA LYS A 46 4.11 -14.77 -33.63
C LYS A 46 4.04 -16.23 -34.06
N ARG A 47 4.70 -17.11 -33.30
CA ARG A 47 4.73 -18.56 -33.53
C ARG A 47 3.30 -19.12 -33.44
N LYS A 48 2.90 -19.98 -34.39
CA LYS A 48 1.59 -20.64 -34.43
C LYS A 48 1.34 -21.38 -33.12
N GLN A 49 0.33 -20.96 -32.35
CA GLN A 49 -0.09 -21.65 -31.13
C GLN A 49 -0.82 -22.96 -31.49
N ARG A 50 -0.71 -23.97 -30.62
CA ARG A 50 -1.40 -25.25 -30.78
C ARG A 50 -2.90 -25.07 -30.51
N GLY A 51 -3.76 -25.78 -31.23
CA GLY A 51 -5.22 -25.61 -31.17
C GLY A 51 -5.87 -26.00 -29.84
N ASP A 52 -5.16 -26.72 -28.98
CA ASP A 52 -5.58 -27.13 -27.63
C ASP A 52 -5.11 -26.17 -26.52
N THR A 53 -4.53 -25.04 -26.89
CA THR A 53 -4.06 -24.05 -25.91
C THR A 53 -5.26 -23.49 -25.14
N GLY A 54 -5.42 -23.94 -23.89
CA GLY A 54 -6.47 -23.48 -22.98
C GLY A 54 -7.58 -24.49 -22.70
N SER A 55 -7.61 -25.67 -23.35
CA SER A 55 -8.60 -26.70 -22.99
C SER A 55 -8.19 -27.45 -21.73
N THR A 56 -9.10 -27.59 -20.77
CA THR A 56 -8.88 -28.37 -19.54
C THR A 56 -9.82 -29.57 -19.52
N GLY A 57 -9.33 -30.74 -19.11
CA GLY A 57 -10.14 -31.96 -19.05
C GLY A 57 -11.10 -32.05 -17.86
N LEU A 58 -11.07 -31.07 -16.95
CA LEU A 58 -11.99 -30.98 -15.81
C LEU A 58 -13.18 -30.10 -16.19
N GLU A 59 -14.39 -30.57 -15.93
CA GLU A 59 -15.60 -29.78 -16.13
C GLU A 59 -15.67 -28.62 -15.14
N ARG A 60 -16.24 -27.49 -15.57
CA ARG A 60 -16.28 -26.29 -14.74
C ARG A 60 -17.12 -26.49 -13.47
N ASP A 61 -18.18 -27.27 -13.53
CA ASP A 61 -19.08 -27.51 -12.39
C ASP A 61 -18.39 -28.35 -11.31
N GLU A 62 -17.65 -29.40 -11.71
CA GLU A 62 -16.78 -30.14 -10.80
C GLU A 62 -15.70 -29.23 -10.19
N ALA A 63 -15.13 -28.32 -10.98
CA ALA A 63 -14.15 -27.35 -10.49
C ALA A 63 -14.72 -26.37 -9.47
N ILE A 64 -15.99 -25.94 -9.62
CA ILE A 64 -16.70 -25.12 -8.63
C ILE A 64 -16.86 -25.88 -7.33
N LEU A 65 -17.27 -27.15 -7.40
CA LEU A 65 -17.50 -27.95 -6.20
C LEU A 65 -16.22 -28.21 -5.41
N ILE A 66 -15.13 -28.57 -6.11
CA ILE A 66 -13.79 -28.71 -5.53
C ILE A 66 -13.36 -27.39 -4.87
N SER A 67 -13.53 -26.25 -5.57
CA SER A 67 -13.19 -24.93 -5.02
C SER A 67 -14.02 -24.58 -3.79
N GLY A 68 -15.32 -24.90 -3.77
CA GLY A 68 -16.22 -24.62 -2.66
C GLY A 68 -15.78 -25.34 -1.38
N VAL A 69 -15.51 -26.64 -1.47
CA VAL A 69 -14.99 -27.44 -0.35
C VAL A 69 -13.67 -26.88 0.17
N MET A 70 -12.75 -26.51 -0.74
CA MET A 70 -11.47 -25.92 -0.35
C MET A 70 -11.65 -24.57 0.37
N MET A 71 -12.58 -23.72 -0.07
CA MET A 71 -12.84 -22.41 0.51
C MET A 71 -13.53 -22.50 1.88
N GLU A 72 -14.52 -23.38 2.05
CA GLU A 72 -15.20 -23.63 3.33
C GLU A 72 -14.27 -24.21 4.39
N SER A 73 -13.23 -24.95 3.97
CA SER A 73 -12.25 -25.53 4.88
C SER A 73 -11.24 -24.52 5.48
N LEU A 74 -11.32 -23.24 5.11
CA LEU A 74 -10.41 -22.21 5.59
C LEU A 74 -10.80 -21.77 7.01
N ARG A 75 -9.84 -21.74 7.94
CA ARG A 75 -10.04 -21.08 9.25
C ARG A 75 -10.01 -19.55 9.11
N ASN A 76 -10.57 -18.85 10.11
CA ASN A 76 -10.51 -17.37 10.23
C ASN A 76 -9.08 -16.79 10.15
N ASN A 77 -8.04 -17.58 10.40
CA ASN A 77 -6.63 -17.18 10.27
C ASN A 77 -6.00 -17.51 8.90
N GLY A 78 -6.79 -17.93 7.91
CA GLY A 78 -6.34 -18.24 6.55
C GLY A 78 -5.64 -19.60 6.39
N LYS A 79 -5.56 -20.43 7.44
CA LYS A 79 -4.97 -21.78 7.34
C LYS A 79 -5.93 -22.71 6.59
N ARG A 80 -5.43 -23.35 5.53
CA ARG A 80 -6.12 -24.43 4.79
C ARG A 80 -6.15 -25.69 5.63
N LEU A 81 -7.34 -26.22 5.88
CA LEU A 81 -7.51 -27.51 6.54
C LEU A 81 -7.53 -28.66 5.53
N TYR A 82 -8.18 -28.46 4.38
CA TYR A 82 -8.22 -29.45 3.30
C TYR A 82 -7.12 -29.18 2.27
N SER A 83 -6.35 -30.21 1.92
CA SER A 83 -5.50 -30.15 0.72
C SER A 83 -6.36 -30.37 -0.54
N LEU A 84 -5.81 -30.04 -1.71
CA LEU A 84 -6.51 -30.31 -2.98
C LEU A 84 -6.74 -31.81 -3.18
N ILE A 85 -5.77 -32.64 -2.79
CA ILE A 85 -5.84 -34.10 -2.88
C ILE A 85 -6.99 -34.60 -2.04
N ASP A 86 -7.00 -34.25 -0.75
CA ASP A 86 -8.05 -34.69 0.16
C ASP A 86 -9.43 -34.27 -0.39
N ALA A 87 -9.56 -33.03 -0.88
CA ALA A 87 -10.85 -32.47 -1.32
C ALA A 87 -11.41 -33.26 -2.51
N VAL A 88 -10.54 -33.64 -3.43
CA VAL A 88 -10.90 -34.46 -4.59
C VAL A 88 -11.22 -35.89 -4.17
N GLU A 89 -10.48 -36.47 -3.23
CA GLU A 89 -10.74 -37.82 -2.70
C GLU A 89 -12.09 -37.91 -2.01
N ALA A 90 -12.40 -36.96 -1.12
CA ALA A 90 -13.69 -36.91 -0.43
C ALA A 90 -14.87 -36.73 -1.40
N LEU A 91 -14.76 -35.80 -2.35
CA LEU A 91 -15.81 -35.57 -3.34
C LEU A 91 -16.00 -36.76 -4.30
N ARG A 92 -14.94 -37.53 -4.59
CA ARG A 92 -15.05 -38.78 -5.35
C ARG A 92 -15.72 -39.88 -4.54
N ALA A 93 -15.37 -40.02 -3.26
CA ALA A 93 -15.98 -41.00 -2.36
C ALA A 93 -17.51 -40.78 -2.24
N ASP A 94 -17.94 -39.51 -2.24
CA ASP A 94 -19.35 -39.12 -2.17
C ASP A 94 -20.05 -39.07 -3.55
N ASN A 95 -19.40 -39.56 -4.62
CA ASN A 95 -19.87 -39.53 -6.02
C ASN A 95 -20.29 -38.15 -6.52
N GLN A 96 -19.74 -37.08 -5.93
CA GLN A 96 -20.06 -35.70 -6.30
C GLN A 96 -19.26 -35.21 -7.51
N ILE A 97 -18.08 -35.79 -7.75
CA ILE A 97 -17.24 -35.53 -8.92
C ILE A 97 -16.69 -36.84 -9.48
N LYS A 98 -16.48 -36.88 -10.80
CA LYS A 98 -15.64 -37.86 -11.49
C LYS A 98 -14.21 -37.34 -11.60
N ALA A 99 -14.04 -36.07 -11.99
CA ALA A 99 -12.74 -35.43 -12.26
C ALA A 99 -11.83 -36.35 -13.09
N ALA A 100 -12.29 -36.74 -14.27
CA ALA A 100 -11.67 -37.76 -15.11
C ALA A 100 -11.65 -37.32 -16.59
N ARG A 101 -10.78 -37.93 -17.39
CA ARG A 101 -10.65 -37.70 -18.83
C ARG A 101 -10.71 -39.01 -19.60
N ILE A 102 -11.18 -38.96 -20.84
CA ILE A 102 -11.11 -40.12 -21.73
C ILE A 102 -9.68 -40.26 -22.24
N ASN A 103 -9.09 -41.45 -22.08
CA ASN A 103 -7.86 -41.82 -22.75
C ASN A 103 -8.15 -42.03 -24.24
N LYS A 104 -7.51 -41.25 -25.10
CA LYS A 104 -7.77 -41.30 -26.55
C LYS A 104 -7.29 -42.59 -27.23
N GLU A 105 -6.35 -43.30 -26.60
CA GLU A 105 -5.81 -44.55 -27.13
C GLU A 105 -6.65 -45.76 -26.73
N THR A 106 -7.13 -45.80 -25.48
CA THR A 106 -7.89 -46.94 -24.95
C THR A 106 -9.40 -46.72 -24.91
N GLY A 107 -9.87 -45.48 -25.03
CA GLY A 107 -11.29 -45.11 -24.87
C GLY A 107 -11.78 -45.12 -23.42
N GLU A 108 -10.92 -45.48 -22.47
CA GLU A 108 -11.28 -45.62 -21.06
C GLU A 108 -11.32 -44.27 -20.33
N LEU A 109 -12.21 -44.17 -19.34
CA LEU A 109 -12.27 -43.01 -18.46
C LEU A 109 -11.21 -43.14 -17.36
N VAL A 110 -10.23 -42.24 -17.36
CA VAL A 110 -9.09 -42.26 -16.42
C VAL A 110 -9.15 -41.03 -15.52
N PRO A 111 -8.96 -41.18 -14.19
CA PRO A 111 -8.91 -40.04 -13.28
C PRO A 111 -7.90 -38.96 -13.70
N LEU A 112 -8.26 -37.69 -13.54
CA LEU A 112 -7.33 -36.59 -13.70
C LEU A 112 -6.29 -36.62 -12.57
N SER A 113 -5.06 -36.28 -12.92
CA SER A 113 -4.01 -36.03 -11.94
C SER A 113 -4.29 -34.75 -11.17
N GLU A 114 -3.78 -34.67 -9.93
CA GLU A 114 -3.87 -33.45 -9.11
C GLU A 114 -3.35 -32.21 -9.85
N SER A 115 -2.23 -32.35 -10.56
CA SER A 115 -1.65 -31.27 -11.37
C SER A 115 -2.56 -30.78 -12.50
N ALA A 116 -3.37 -31.67 -13.09
CA ALA A 116 -4.35 -31.31 -14.11
C ALA A 116 -5.56 -30.59 -13.50
N ILE A 117 -6.02 -31.04 -12.32
CA ILE A 117 -7.10 -30.39 -11.56
C ILE A 117 -6.67 -29.00 -11.09
N HIS A 118 -5.46 -28.88 -10.52
CA HIS A 118 -4.90 -27.60 -10.09
C HIS A 118 -4.77 -26.61 -11.26
N ARG A 119 -4.34 -27.07 -12.44
CA ARG A 119 -4.29 -26.25 -13.65
C ARG A 119 -5.69 -25.81 -14.09
N ALA A 120 -6.68 -26.69 -14.03
CA ALA A 120 -8.06 -26.39 -14.39
C ALA A 120 -8.69 -25.36 -13.44
N LEU A 121 -8.51 -25.52 -12.12
CA LEU A 121 -8.94 -24.52 -11.13
C LEU A 121 -8.35 -23.15 -11.43
N ARG A 122 -7.05 -23.08 -11.77
CA ARG A 122 -6.41 -21.82 -12.13
C ARG A 122 -6.91 -21.22 -13.43
N HIS A 123 -7.19 -22.07 -14.42
CA HIS A 123 -7.75 -21.68 -15.70
C HIS A 123 -9.14 -21.06 -15.53
N TYR A 124 -10.00 -21.70 -14.72
CA TYR A 124 -11.35 -21.21 -14.40
C TYR A 124 -11.37 -20.06 -13.38
N LYS A 125 -10.21 -19.64 -12.84
CA LYS A 125 -10.07 -18.64 -11.76
C LYS A 125 -10.75 -19.06 -10.45
N LEU A 126 -10.86 -20.36 -10.22
CA LEU A 126 -11.47 -20.98 -9.03
C LEU A 126 -10.41 -21.50 -8.05
N HIS A 127 -9.13 -21.20 -8.27
CA HIS A 127 -8.11 -21.58 -7.29
C HIS A 127 -8.22 -20.70 -6.03
N PRO A 128 -8.10 -21.24 -4.81
CA PRO A 128 -8.15 -20.44 -3.58
C PRO A 128 -7.19 -19.24 -3.57
N ASP A 129 -5.95 -19.39 -4.05
CA ASP A 129 -5.01 -18.25 -4.23
C ASP A 129 -5.52 -17.14 -5.16
N GLN A 130 -6.49 -17.40 -6.03
CA GLN A 130 -7.09 -16.41 -6.91
C GLN A 130 -8.35 -15.82 -6.31
N LEU A 131 -9.16 -16.63 -5.61
CA LEU A 131 -10.38 -16.19 -4.92
C LEU A 131 -10.07 -15.36 -3.67
N LEU A 132 -9.03 -15.75 -2.93
CA LEU A 132 -8.53 -15.04 -1.75
C LEU A 132 -7.60 -13.88 -2.11
N ARG A 133 -7.38 -13.60 -3.41
CA ARG A 133 -6.67 -12.38 -3.78
C ARG A 133 -7.50 -11.21 -3.28
N PRO A 134 -6.90 -10.30 -2.51
CA PRO A 134 -7.54 -9.04 -2.17
C PRO A 134 -8.06 -8.37 -3.45
N SER A 135 -9.29 -7.83 -3.39
CA SER A 135 -9.88 -7.08 -4.51
C SER A 135 -8.96 -5.93 -4.93
N ALA A 136 -8.99 -5.61 -6.23
CA ALA A 136 -8.27 -4.45 -6.76
C ALA A 136 -8.74 -3.17 -6.06
N HIS A 137 -7.78 -2.29 -5.80
CA HIS A 137 -7.91 -1.04 -5.05
C HIS A 137 -9.14 -0.23 -5.47
N ALA A 138 -9.92 0.25 -4.50
CA ALA A 138 -10.56 1.54 -4.69
C ALA A 138 -9.41 2.56 -4.64
N GLU A 139 -8.99 3.06 -5.80
CA GLU A 139 -8.02 4.15 -5.88
C GLU A 139 -8.65 5.39 -5.23
N VAL A 140 -8.32 5.64 -3.96
CA VAL A 140 -8.50 6.99 -3.41
C VAL A 140 -7.43 7.85 -4.07
N GLN A 141 -7.70 8.34 -5.27
CA GLN A 141 -6.79 9.25 -5.95
C GLN A 141 -7.03 10.66 -5.41
N SER A 142 -6.12 11.13 -4.57
CA SER A 142 -6.10 12.54 -4.17
C SER A 142 -5.68 13.41 -5.37
N LEU A 143 -6.35 14.54 -5.57
CA LEU A 143 -6.23 15.35 -6.79
C LEU A 143 -5.06 16.35 -6.73
N HIS A 144 -4.82 16.92 -5.54
CA HIS A 144 -3.80 17.94 -5.30
C HIS A 144 -3.32 17.86 -3.84
N PRO A 145 -2.18 18.48 -3.46
CA PRO A 145 -1.82 18.63 -2.06
C PRO A 145 -2.92 19.38 -1.31
N ASN A 146 -3.15 19.05 -0.04
CA ASN A 146 -4.27 19.53 0.76
C ASN A 146 -5.66 19.01 0.33
N HIS A 147 -5.72 18.00 -0.55
CA HIS A 147 -7.00 17.37 -0.92
C HIS A 147 -7.47 16.37 0.13
N VAL A 148 -6.62 15.40 0.49
CA VAL A 148 -6.94 14.35 1.45
C VAL A 148 -5.82 14.28 2.46
N TRP A 149 -6.14 14.44 3.73
CA TRP A 149 -5.23 14.14 4.83
C TRP A 149 -5.64 12.83 5.49
N GLN A 150 -4.66 12.03 5.88
CA GLN A 150 -4.87 10.83 6.69
C GLN A 150 -4.30 11.07 8.07
N ILE A 151 -5.03 10.69 9.12
CA ILE A 151 -4.57 10.80 10.50
C ILE A 151 -4.73 9.46 11.22
N ASP A 152 -3.73 9.12 12.02
CA ASP A 152 -3.75 7.97 12.93
C ASP A 152 -3.06 8.34 14.24
N ALA A 153 -3.35 7.58 15.29
CA ALA A 153 -2.75 7.73 16.60
C ALA A 153 -2.09 6.42 17.03
N SER A 154 -0.83 6.48 17.41
CA SER A 154 -0.05 5.33 17.86
C SER A 154 0.49 5.54 19.26
N LEU A 155 0.51 4.46 20.05
CA LEU A 155 1.17 4.48 21.34
C LEU A 155 2.69 4.53 21.13
N CYS A 156 3.34 5.60 21.59
CA CYS A 156 4.80 5.70 21.50
C CYS A 156 5.42 4.73 22.51
N VAL A 157 5.97 3.63 22.02
CA VAL A 157 6.52 2.53 22.84
C VAL A 157 7.74 2.97 23.67
N LEU A 158 8.31 4.14 23.37
CA LEU A 158 9.57 4.58 23.98
C LEU A 158 9.42 5.44 25.24
N TYR A 159 8.26 6.01 25.60
CA TYR A 159 8.26 7.07 26.63
C TYR A 159 7.08 7.12 27.60
N TYR A 160 7.43 7.44 28.85
CA TYR A 160 6.53 7.90 29.91
C TYR A 160 7.21 8.95 30.79
N LEU A 161 6.43 9.82 31.43
CA LEU A 161 6.91 10.79 32.43
C LEU A 161 6.94 10.09 33.81
N LYS A 162 8.12 9.95 34.40
CA LYS A 162 8.26 9.44 35.77
C LYS A 162 8.63 10.61 36.68
N PRO A 163 7.72 11.12 37.53
CA PRO A 163 8.09 12.14 38.50
C PRO A 163 9.03 11.49 39.53
N THR A 164 10.33 11.75 39.43
CA THR A 164 11.30 11.40 40.46
C THR A 164 11.97 12.66 40.97
N ALA A 165 12.30 12.68 42.27
CA ALA A 165 12.79 13.84 43.01
C ALA A 165 14.10 14.48 42.50
N ALA A 166 14.71 13.94 41.43
CA ALA A 166 15.96 14.44 40.84
C ALA A 166 15.82 14.92 39.38
N SER A 167 14.73 14.60 38.67
CA SER A 167 14.49 15.09 37.29
C SER A 167 13.13 14.64 36.76
N ASN A 168 12.32 15.57 36.23
CA ASN A 168 11.22 15.25 35.34
C ASN A 168 11.80 15.05 33.93
N GLY A 169 11.91 13.79 33.48
CA GLY A 169 12.46 13.39 32.18
C GLY A 169 11.52 12.45 31.44
N LEU A 170 11.54 12.46 30.09
CA LEU A 170 10.96 11.37 29.30
C LEU A 170 11.86 10.13 29.43
N HIS A 171 11.36 9.07 30.06
CA HIS A 171 12.11 7.85 30.32
C HIS A 171 11.70 6.70 29.40
N VAL A 172 12.69 5.92 28.97
CA VAL A 172 12.50 4.69 28.18
C VAL A 172 12.18 3.51 29.08
N MET A 173 11.01 2.88 28.88
CA MET A 173 10.58 1.70 29.65
C MET A 173 11.07 0.41 28.98
N ALA A 174 11.46 -0.59 29.77
CA ALA A 174 11.70 -1.93 29.27
C ALA A 174 10.35 -2.61 28.95
N ARG A 175 10.26 -3.31 27.81
CA ARG A 175 9.07 -4.01 27.30
C ARG A 175 8.39 -4.94 28.31
N GLU A 176 9.15 -5.42 29.30
CA GLU A 176 8.72 -6.34 30.36
C GLU A 176 7.82 -5.67 31.43
N GLU A 177 7.94 -4.37 31.64
CA GLU A 177 7.09 -3.62 32.58
C GLU A 177 5.66 -3.39 32.02
N PHE A 178 5.39 -3.82 30.77
CA PHE A 178 4.08 -3.77 30.10
C PHE A 178 3.14 -4.93 30.51
N TYR A 179 3.53 -5.80 31.44
CA TYR A 179 2.75 -6.98 31.80
C TYR A 179 1.39 -6.63 32.44
N LYS A 180 0.31 -7.01 31.74
CA LYS A 180 -1.12 -6.69 31.96
C LYS A 180 -1.75 -7.10 33.31
N ASN A 181 -0.99 -7.64 34.27
CA ASN A 181 -1.57 -8.35 35.42
C ASN A 181 -1.64 -7.55 36.76
N LYS A 182 -1.54 -6.21 36.76
CA LYS A 182 -1.71 -5.40 37.99
C LYS A 182 -2.69 -4.23 37.81
N PRO A 183 -3.97 -4.37 38.22
CA PRO A 183 -5.02 -3.37 38.01
C PRO A 183 -4.74 -1.99 38.63
N LYS A 184 -4.07 -1.92 39.78
CA LYS A 184 -3.82 -0.66 40.52
C LYS A 184 -2.79 0.28 39.87
N ASN A 185 -1.94 -0.23 38.97
CA ASN A 185 -0.95 0.60 38.26
C ASN A 185 -1.49 1.15 36.93
N LEU A 186 -2.58 0.61 36.38
CA LEU A 186 -3.04 0.95 35.03
C LEU A 186 -3.45 2.42 34.90
N GLN A 187 -4.15 3.01 35.87
CA GLN A 187 -4.65 4.39 35.73
C GLN A 187 -3.53 5.44 35.77
N LYS A 188 -2.54 5.31 36.67
CA LYS A 188 -1.35 6.17 36.66
C LYS A 188 -0.53 5.96 35.38
N VAL A 189 -0.32 4.70 34.99
CA VAL A 189 0.39 4.34 33.75
C VAL A 189 -0.37 4.78 32.49
N MET A 190 -1.65 5.13 32.54
CA MET A 190 -2.39 5.67 31.39
C MET A 190 -2.23 7.19 31.26
N ALA A 191 -2.16 7.92 32.37
CA ALA A 191 -1.92 9.38 32.35
C ALA A 191 -0.49 9.72 31.91
N ASP A 192 0.47 8.85 32.24
CA ASP A 192 1.89 9.08 31.93
C ASP A 192 2.30 8.59 30.53
N ARG A 193 1.36 8.12 29.69
CA ARG A 193 1.66 7.65 28.33
C ARG A 193 1.85 8.79 27.36
N VAL A 194 2.80 8.60 26.45
CA VAL A 194 2.98 9.45 25.28
C VAL A 194 2.32 8.79 24.07
N TRP A 195 1.43 9.53 23.43
CA TRP A 195 0.84 9.17 22.14
C TRP A 195 1.48 10.01 21.05
N SER A 196 1.74 9.40 19.90
CA SER A 196 2.05 10.11 18.67
C SER A 196 0.79 10.18 17.81
N TYR A 197 0.57 11.34 17.21
CA TYR A 197 -0.43 11.56 16.19
C TYR A 197 0.29 11.82 14.88
N GLU A 198 0.06 10.95 13.91
CA GLU A 198 0.65 11.01 12.59
C GLU A 198 -0.38 11.53 11.60
N ILE A 199 -0.06 12.64 10.92
CA ILE A 199 -0.88 13.19 9.85
C ILE A 199 -0.07 13.15 8.55
N THR A 200 -0.71 12.72 7.47
CA THR A 200 -0.08 12.75 6.15
C THR A 200 -0.97 13.39 5.10
N ASP A 201 -0.39 14.23 4.24
CA ASP A 201 -1.05 14.65 3.01
C ASP A 201 -0.96 13.51 1.97
N HIS A 202 -2.10 13.00 1.51
CA HIS A 202 -2.15 11.84 0.62
C HIS A 202 -1.48 12.07 -0.73
N THR A 203 -1.45 13.30 -1.24
CA THR A 203 -0.87 13.59 -2.57
C THR A 203 0.65 13.68 -2.53
N SER A 204 1.20 14.50 -1.64
CA SER A 204 2.63 14.77 -1.50
C SER A 204 3.35 13.74 -0.60
N GLY A 205 2.59 13.02 0.23
CA GLY A 205 3.14 12.17 1.28
C GLY A 205 3.84 12.94 2.39
N TRP A 206 3.62 14.26 2.53
CA TRP A 206 4.16 15.07 3.63
C TRP A 206 3.74 14.49 4.97
N ILE A 207 4.68 14.42 5.92
CA ILE A 207 4.46 13.81 7.23
C ILE A 207 4.48 14.90 8.30
N TYR A 208 3.39 15.03 9.04
CA TYR A 208 3.32 15.76 10.28
C TYR A 208 3.22 14.77 11.44
N VAL A 209 3.95 15.02 12.51
CA VAL A 209 3.91 14.22 13.73
C VAL A 209 3.96 15.15 14.93
N GLU A 210 3.12 14.86 15.91
CA GLU A 210 3.05 15.55 17.20
C GLU A 210 2.77 14.55 18.30
N TYR A 211 3.42 14.75 19.45
CA TYR A 211 3.31 13.92 20.63
C TYR A 211 2.48 14.60 21.70
N VAL A 212 1.62 13.85 22.37
CA VAL A 212 0.76 14.34 23.46
C VAL A 212 0.78 13.38 24.65
N MET A 213 0.49 13.89 25.85
CA MET A 213 0.34 13.09 27.06
C MET A 213 -1.07 12.53 27.22
N GLY A 214 -1.20 11.45 27.98
CA GLY A 214 -2.46 10.92 28.47
C GLY A 214 -3.02 9.77 27.63
N ALA A 215 -4.33 9.78 27.41
CA ALA A 215 -5.01 8.76 26.63
C ALA A 215 -5.26 9.24 25.18
N GLU A 216 -5.49 8.28 24.28
CA GLU A 216 -6.13 8.56 23.01
C GLU A 216 -7.49 9.23 23.28
N SER A 217 -7.65 10.48 22.88
CA SER A 217 -8.85 11.28 23.17
C SER A 217 -9.21 12.14 21.97
N GLY A 218 -10.49 12.45 21.81
CA GLY A 218 -10.95 13.37 20.76
C GLY A 218 -10.35 14.77 20.91
N GLU A 219 -9.99 15.19 22.13
CA GLU A 219 -9.36 16.48 22.43
C GLU A 219 -7.94 16.56 21.91
N ASN A 220 -7.14 15.53 22.21
CA ASN A 220 -5.80 15.40 21.67
C ASN A 220 -5.81 15.36 20.13
N LEU A 221 -6.72 14.59 19.55
CA LEU A 221 -6.90 14.51 18.10
C LEU A 221 -7.24 15.88 17.49
N CYS A 222 -8.22 16.60 18.06
CA CYS A 222 -8.62 17.92 17.56
C CYS A 222 -7.50 18.95 17.71
N SER A 223 -6.83 18.97 18.87
CA SER A 223 -5.72 19.88 19.15
C SER A 223 -4.58 19.69 18.14
N VAL A 224 -4.12 18.44 17.96
CA VAL A 224 -3.07 18.12 16.98
C VAL A 224 -3.51 18.46 15.56
N PHE A 225 -4.76 18.17 15.19
CA PHE A 225 -5.26 18.48 13.87
C PHE A 225 -5.32 19.99 13.62
N ILE A 226 -5.77 20.77 14.59
CA ILE A 226 -5.74 22.24 14.55
C ILE A 226 -4.29 22.74 14.38
N ASN A 227 -3.36 22.22 15.18
CA ASN A 227 -1.93 22.59 15.11
C ASN A 227 -1.34 22.30 13.71
N ALA A 228 -1.70 21.16 13.11
CA ALA A 228 -1.27 20.79 11.76
C ALA A 228 -1.85 21.69 10.66
N MET A 229 -3.07 22.20 10.84
CA MET A 229 -3.71 23.13 9.90
C MET A 229 -3.14 24.56 9.96
N GLN A 230 -2.49 24.95 11.07
CA GLN A 230 -1.88 26.28 11.19
C GLN A 230 -0.67 26.46 10.29
N GLU A 231 -0.45 27.68 9.82
CA GLU A 231 0.79 28.04 9.16
C GLU A 231 1.96 28.06 10.16
N ARG A 232 3.08 27.43 9.79
CA ARG A 232 4.26 27.30 10.64
C ARG A 232 5.50 27.75 9.87
N SER A 233 6.50 28.26 10.60
CA SER A 233 7.72 28.82 10.03
C SER A 233 8.79 27.74 9.75
N ASN A 234 9.93 28.17 9.20
CA ASN A 234 11.17 27.38 9.11
C ASN A 234 11.09 26.08 8.27
N GLY A 235 10.27 26.09 7.21
CA GLY A 235 10.19 24.96 6.27
C GLY A 235 9.21 23.86 6.68
N ASP A 236 8.43 24.07 7.74
CA ASP A 236 7.26 23.24 8.04
C ASP A 236 6.06 23.69 7.20
N VAL A 237 6.10 23.33 5.92
CA VAL A 237 5.27 23.96 4.88
C VAL A 237 3.82 23.46 4.81
N MET A 238 3.50 22.28 5.36
CA MET A 238 2.15 21.71 5.29
C MET A 238 1.19 22.45 6.20
N HIS A 239 0.11 23.00 5.68
CA HIS A 239 -0.90 23.72 6.46
C HIS A 239 -2.18 23.91 5.64
N GLY A 240 -3.16 24.58 6.23
CA GLY A 240 -4.46 24.83 5.62
C GLY A 240 -5.49 23.78 5.98
N VAL A 241 -6.72 24.04 5.53
CA VAL A 241 -7.88 23.17 5.77
C VAL A 241 -7.96 22.14 4.63
N PRO A 242 -7.83 20.83 4.90
CA PRO A 242 -7.96 19.81 3.86
C PRO A 242 -9.42 19.65 3.43
N LYS A 243 -9.67 19.18 2.19
CA LYS A 243 -11.05 18.89 1.76
C LYS A 243 -11.63 17.63 2.43
N ILE A 244 -10.78 16.62 2.60
CA ILE A 244 -11.17 15.32 3.15
C ILE A 244 -10.21 14.98 4.29
N LEU A 245 -10.77 14.63 5.45
CA LEU A 245 -10.04 13.99 6.53
C LEU A 245 -10.39 12.51 6.54
N TYR A 246 -9.37 11.69 6.35
CA TYR A 246 -9.49 10.25 6.29
C TYR A 246 -8.96 9.63 7.59
N MET A 247 -9.79 8.86 8.27
CA MET A 247 -9.50 8.33 9.61
C MET A 247 -9.75 6.82 9.70
N ASP A 248 -8.88 6.13 10.44
CA ASP A 248 -9.16 4.75 10.85
C ASP A 248 -10.29 4.70 11.88
N PRO A 249 -11.04 3.59 12.00
CA PRO A 249 -12.16 3.46 12.91
C PRO A 249 -11.63 3.23 14.35
N GLY A 250 -11.04 4.27 14.93
CA GLY A 250 -10.61 4.36 16.33
C GLY A 250 -11.63 5.09 17.20
N SER A 251 -11.56 4.87 18.51
CA SER A 251 -12.48 5.48 19.49
C SER A 251 -12.37 7.00 19.57
N ALA A 252 -11.19 7.60 19.32
CA ALA A 252 -11.05 9.06 19.26
C ALA A 252 -11.61 9.67 17.97
N ASN A 253 -11.44 8.96 16.85
CA ASN A 253 -11.84 9.40 15.50
C ASN A 253 -13.37 9.42 15.30
N THR A 254 -14.12 8.81 16.22
CA THR A 254 -15.60 8.78 16.20
C THR A 254 -16.23 9.81 17.15
N SER A 255 -15.41 10.62 17.84
CA SER A 255 -15.90 11.61 18.79
C SER A 255 -16.76 12.69 18.12
N SER A 256 -17.80 13.15 18.81
CA SER A 256 -18.68 14.23 18.35
C SER A 256 -17.92 15.53 18.10
N MET A 257 -16.82 15.75 18.83
CA MET A 257 -15.99 16.94 18.73
C MET A 257 -15.24 17.00 17.40
N THR A 258 -14.56 15.92 17.00
CA THR A 258 -13.84 15.86 15.71
C THR A 258 -14.79 16.06 14.53
N LYS A 259 -15.96 15.45 14.59
CA LYS A 259 -17.01 15.62 13.57
C LYS A 259 -17.54 17.05 13.51
N ASN A 260 -17.69 17.70 14.66
CA ASN A 260 -18.14 19.09 14.72
C ASN A 260 -17.07 20.02 14.14
N LEU A 261 -15.79 19.83 14.49
CA LEU A 261 -14.68 20.59 13.92
C LEU A 261 -14.63 20.45 12.40
N CYS A 262 -14.69 19.22 11.88
CA CYS A 262 -14.71 18.96 10.43
C CYS A 262 -15.89 19.66 9.75
N ARG A 263 -17.10 19.55 10.34
CA ARG A 263 -18.29 20.23 9.81
C ARG A 263 -18.13 21.76 9.77
N GLN A 264 -17.60 22.37 10.83
CA GLN A 264 -17.41 23.82 10.90
C GLN A 264 -16.37 24.33 9.89
N LEU A 265 -15.35 23.51 9.59
CA LEU A 265 -14.33 23.82 8.60
C LEU A 265 -14.66 23.32 7.18
N ASN A 266 -15.86 22.76 6.97
CA ASN A 266 -16.31 22.18 5.71
C ASN A 266 -15.36 21.08 5.17
N ILE A 267 -14.89 20.23 6.08
CA ILE A 267 -14.06 19.06 5.81
C ILE A 267 -14.96 17.83 5.78
N GLU A 268 -14.86 17.02 4.73
CA GLU A 268 -15.53 15.72 4.65
C GLU A 268 -14.77 14.69 5.50
N ASP A 269 -15.39 14.20 6.57
CA ASP A 269 -14.84 13.14 7.40
C ASP A 269 -15.22 11.75 6.86
N ILE A 270 -14.22 10.99 6.41
CA ILE A 270 -14.42 9.62 5.92
C ILE A 270 -13.81 8.64 6.92
N ALA A 271 -14.69 7.88 7.58
CA ALA A 271 -14.31 6.76 8.44
C ALA A 271 -14.38 5.43 7.69
N HIS A 272 -13.36 4.59 7.87
CA HIS A 272 -13.30 3.25 7.30
C HIS A 272 -14.44 2.31 7.75
N LYS A 273 -14.87 1.42 6.84
CA LYS A 273 -15.50 0.13 7.23
C LYS A 273 -14.40 -0.81 7.75
N ALA A 274 -14.66 -1.49 8.87
CA ALA A 274 -13.73 -2.47 9.43
C ALA A 274 -13.29 -3.51 8.39
N GLY A 275 -11.97 -3.76 8.28
CA GLY A 275 -11.39 -4.79 7.39
C GLY A 275 -10.71 -4.29 6.12
N ASN A 276 -10.64 -2.98 5.86
CA ASN A 276 -9.95 -2.42 4.69
C ASN A 276 -8.60 -1.76 5.04
N ALA A 277 -7.71 -2.52 5.70
CA ALA A 277 -6.40 -2.08 6.21
C ALA A 277 -5.44 -1.46 5.17
N ARG A 278 -5.81 -1.46 3.88
CA ARG A 278 -4.94 -0.96 2.80
C ARG A 278 -5.21 0.49 2.40
N ALA A 279 -6.30 1.12 2.86
CA ALA A 279 -6.52 2.54 2.58
C ALA A 279 -5.86 3.48 3.63
N THR A 280 -5.41 2.95 4.78
CA THR A 280 -4.52 3.64 5.74
C THR A 280 -3.03 3.30 5.58
N GLY A 281 -2.66 2.58 4.52
CA GLY A 281 -1.27 2.18 4.29
C GLY A 281 -0.27 3.34 4.18
N GLN A 282 -0.71 4.57 3.86
CA GLN A 282 0.20 5.72 3.85
C GLN A 282 0.53 6.20 5.27
N VAL A 283 -0.47 6.36 6.15
CA VAL A 283 -0.23 6.77 7.54
C VAL A 283 0.48 5.67 8.34
N GLU A 284 0.16 4.38 8.11
CA GLU A 284 0.90 3.25 8.68
C GLU A 284 2.39 3.26 8.26
N ASN A 285 2.66 3.55 6.98
CA ASN A 285 4.04 3.69 6.51
C ASN A 285 4.72 4.94 7.10
N ALA A 286 3.99 6.03 7.32
CA ALA A 286 4.53 7.20 8.01
C ALA A 286 4.91 6.88 9.46
N ARG A 287 4.08 6.12 10.18
CA ARG A 287 4.42 5.60 11.52
C ARG A 287 5.71 4.78 11.49
N ASN A 288 5.82 3.83 10.57
CA ASN A 288 7.05 3.04 10.37
C ASN A 288 8.29 3.91 10.07
N ILE A 289 8.12 5.00 9.32
CA ILE A 289 9.19 5.96 9.02
C ILE A 289 9.61 6.71 10.30
N ILE A 290 8.65 7.19 11.09
CA ILE A 290 8.89 7.89 12.35
C ILE A 290 9.64 6.99 13.32
N GLU A 291 9.17 5.76 13.52
CA GLU A 291 9.82 4.76 14.38
C GLU A 291 11.29 4.54 14.01
N ARG A 292 11.54 4.29 12.72
CA ARG A 292 12.86 3.87 12.25
C ARG A 292 13.86 5.01 12.09
N SER A 293 13.40 6.26 11.97
CA SER A 293 14.28 7.38 11.62
C SER A 293 14.29 8.53 12.62
N PHE A 294 13.23 8.68 13.41
CA PHE A 294 13.17 9.66 14.50
C PHE A 294 13.32 8.95 15.84
N GLU A 295 12.35 8.10 16.19
CA GLU A 295 12.26 7.50 17.51
C GLU A 295 13.45 6.61 17.85
N ALA A 296 13.97 5.85 16.87
CA ALA A 296 15.20 5.08 17.03
C ALA A 296 16.42 5.94 17.45
N GLY A 297 16.46 7.21 17.03
CA GLY A 297 17.52 8.16 17.39
C GLY A 297 17.40 8.68 18.82
N LEU A 298 16.18 8.75 19.36
CA LEU A 298 15.93 9.29 20.70
C LEU A 298 16.52 8.41 21.82
N LYS A 299 16.85 7.14 21.54
CA LYS A 299 17.63 6.29 22.47
C LYS A 299 19.02 6.88 22.78
N PHE A 300 19.57 7.70 21.89
CA PHE A 300 20.91 8.28 22.02
C PHE A 300 20.88 9.75 22.47
N GLN A 301 19.70 10.35 22.61
CA GLN A 301 19.53 11.74 23.01
C GLN A 301 18.48 11.80 24.12
N PRO A 302 18.87 12.08 25.37
CA PRO A 302 17.92 12.32 26.45
C PRO A 302 16.97 13.45 26.08
N VAL A 303 15.68 13.28 26.41
CA VAL A 303 14.64 14.28 26.21
C VAL A 303 14.04 14.61 27.57
N ALA A 304 14.01 15.88 27.94
CA ALA A 304 13.57 16.33 29.25
C ALA A 304 12.04 16.31 29.39
N ASN A 305 11.32 16.77 28.36
CA ASN A 305 9.86 16.94 28.45
C ASN A 305 9.19 16.83 27.07
N LEU A 306 7.86 16.90 27.07
CA LEU A 306 7.06 16.77 25.85
C LEU A 306 7.34 17.91 24.87
N GLU A 307 7.59 19.12 25.38
CA GLU A 307 7.92 20.29 24.58
C GLU A 307 9.23 20.07 23.80
N GLU A 308 10.27 19.55 24.46
CA GLU A 308 11.53 19.19 23.81
C GLU A 308 11.34 18.06 22.79
N LEU A 309 10.54 17.04 23.11
CA LEU A 309 10.21 15.96 22.17
C LEU A 309 9.58 16.52 20.89
N ASN A 310 8.57 17.39 21.03
CA ASN A 310 7.87 18.00 19.90
C ASN A 310 8.77 18.98 19.12
N ALA A 311 9.68 19.69 19.78
CA ALA A 311 10.67 20.53 19.11
C ALA A 311 11.64 19.69 18.25
N LEU A 312 12.08 18.53 18.76
CA LEU A 312 12.90 17.58 18.01
C LEU A 312 12.12 16.95 16.85
N ALA A 313 10.86 16.57 17.10
CA ALA A 313 9.97 16.02 16.08
C ALA A 313 9.73 17.02 14.94
N ALA A 314 9.55 18.31 15.27
CA ALA A 314 9.43 19.39 14.30
C ALA A 314 10.69 19.53 13.43
N LYS A 315 11.89 19.55 14.04
CA LYS A 315 13.16 19.57 13.31
C LYS A 315 13.30 18.35 12.39
N TRP A 316 12.95 17.16 12.90
CA TRP A 316 12.99 15.93 12.14
C TRP A 316 12.05 15.96 10.94
N ARG A 317 10.77 16.34 11.11
CA ARG A 317 9.80 16.34 10.01
C ARG A 317 10.18 17.35 8.92
N ILE A 318 10.66 18.54 9.31
CA ILE A 318 11.19 19.54 8.35
C ILE A 318 12.32 18.91 7.53
N TYR A 319 13.34 18.33 8.19
CA TYR A 319 14.48 17.72 7.51
C TYR A 319 14.09 16.54 6.63
N TYR A 320 13.34 15.58 7.19
CA TYR A 320 12.99 14.34 6.52
C TYR A 320 12.20 14.62 5.25
N ASN A 321 11.16 15.46 5.36
CA ASN A 321 10.28 15.72 4.27
C ASN A 321 10.95 16.58 3.16
N ALA A 322 11.91 17.43 3.50
CA ALA A 322 12.69 18.23 2.55
C ALA A 322 13.86 17.49 1.89
N LYS A 323 14.35 16.38 2.47
CA LYS A 323 15.50 15.65 1.94
C LYS A 323 15.17 14.30 1.32
N ARG A 324 14.18 13.58 1.85
CA ARG A 324 13.87 12.21 1.39
C ARG A 324 12.86 12.23 0.25
N LYS A 325 13.27 11.69 -0.90
CA LYS A 325 12.40 11.50 -2.07
C LYS A 325 11.33 10.46 -1.78
N HIS A 326 10.09 10.78 -2.15
CA HIS A 326 8.97 9.87 -2.05
C HIS A 326 8.97 8.93 -3.27
N ARG A 327 8.85 7.62 -3.04
CA ARG A 327 8.97 6.61 -4.12
C ARG A 327 7.91 6.75 -5.21
N ARG A 328 6.68 7.13 -4.86
CA ARG A 328 5.54 7.24 -5.79
C ARG A 328 5.75 8.29 -6.89
N HIS A 329 6.34 9.44 -6.55
CA HIS A 329 6.43 10.59 -7.47
C HIS A 329 7.85 11.14 -7.65
N GLY A 330 8.86 10.55 -7.01
CA GLY A 330 10.28 10.89 -7.22
C GLY A 330 10.76 12.23 -6.65
N MET A 331 9.84 13.14 -6.34
CA MET A 331 10.12 14.43 -5.67
C MET A 331 10.34 14.25 -4.16
N THR A 332 10.96 15.24 -3.51
CA THR A 332 10.85 15.36 -2.05
C THR A 332 9.39 15.60 -1.68
N ARG A 333 9.03 15.34 -0.43
CA ARG A 333 7.66 15.61 0.01
C ARG A 333 7.40 17.13 -0.02
N THR A 334 8.44 17.96 0.20
CA THR A 334 8.32 19.43 0.22
C THR A 334 7.95 19.91 -1.15
N ASP A 335 8.72 19.47 -2.15
CA ASP A 335 8.45 19.82 -3.54
C ASP A 335 7.09 19.28 -3.98
N GLY A 336 6.68 18.11 -3.48
CA GLY A 336 5.35 17.56 -3.71
C GLY A 336 4.23 18.45 -3.14
N TRP A 337 4.41 18.96 -1.92
CA TRP A 337 3.46 19.85 -1.25
C TRP A 337 3.39 21.23 -1.93
N LEU A 338 4.54 21.82 -2.25
CA LEU A 338 4.65 23.16 -2.87
C LEU A 338 4.06 23.25 -4.28
N ARG A 339 3.60 22.14 -4.86
CA ARG A 339 2.80 22.13 -6.10
C ARG A 339 1.35 22.56 -5.88
N ILE A 340 0.93 22.75 -4.64
CA ILE A 340 -0.39 23.29 -4.32
C ILE A 340 -0.59 24.66 -4.99
N LYS A 341 -1.79 24.88 -5.53
CA LYS A 341 -2.17 26.17 -6.10
C LYS A 341 -2.82 27.06 -5.05
N GLU A 342 -2.83 28.36 -5.31
CA GLU A 342 -3.43 29.36 -4.42
C GLU A 342 -4.91 29.08 -4.13
N ASP A 343 -5.68 28.68 -5.14
CA ASP A 343 -7.10 28.32 -5.03
C ASP A 343 -7.35 27.00 -4.25
N GLN A 344 -6.31 26.21 -4.02
CA GLN A 344 -6.38 24.92 -3.31
C GLN A 344 -5.98 25.03 -1.84
N LEU A 345 -5.33 26.14 -1.44
CA LEU A 345 -4.85 26.37 -0.10
C LEU A 345 -5.81 27.29 0.66
N ILE A 346 -6.75 26.69 1.39
CA ILE A 346 -7.63 27.42 2.30
C ILE A 346 -6.91 27.55 3.64
N LYS A 347 -6.61 28.78 4.06
CA LYS A 347 -5.98 29.02 5.37
C LYS A 347 -6.96 28.71 6.49
N ALA A 348 -6.46 28.03 7.52
CA ALA A 348 -7.25 27.78 8.72
C ALA A 348 -7.44 29.09 9.52
N PRO A 349 -8.55 29.22 10.27
CA PRO A 349 -8.70 30.30 11.24
C PRO A 349 -7.58 30.30 12.28
N SER A 350 -7.29 31.48 12.84
CA SER A 350 -6.37 31.62 13.98
C SER A 350 -6.87 30.80 15.18
N ILE A 351 -5.94 30.28 15.98
CA ILE A 351 -6.24 29.60 17.25
C ILE A 351 -6.72 30.63 18.30
N GLU A 352 -6.21 31.86 18.23
CA GLU A 352 -6.63 32.97 19.09
C GLU A 352 -7.99 33.49 18.58
N VAL A 353 -9.08 33.02 19.19
CA VAL A 353 -10.42 33.60 19.07
C VAL A 353 -11.00 33.85 20.45
#